data_AF-A0A2Z7BSD5-F1
#
_entry.id   AF-A0A2Z7BSD5-F1
#
_cell.length_a   1.000
_cell.length_b   1.000
_cell.length_c   1.000
_cell.angle_alpha   90.00
_cell.angle_beta   90.00
_cell.angle_gamma   90.00
#
_symmetry.space_group_name_H-M   'P 1'
#
loop_
_entity.id
_entity.type
_entity.pdbx_description
1 polymer ?
#
loop_
_entity_poly.entity_id
_entity_poly.type
_entity_poly.pdbx_seq_one_letter_code
_entity_poly.pdbx_strand_id
1 'polypeptide(L)'
;MYAGKLSTPLTIVVSRLELPLTLAHIIGDVKGTVLHDSTLMGHLDTITAYTMSSFKNPLAAILDSNKFTGLNYQDWLRNLNFVLASEKHLYAIEKSPPKEAPADISPEELVTLKQWWDDEVKARCYVMASMSNEMQRLLVPVF
;
A
#
# COMPACT_ATOMS: atom_id res chain seq x y z
N MET A 1 -6.35 30.73 -24.91
CA MET A 1 -6.28 30.78 -23.44
C MET A 1 -6.45 29.36 -22.91
N TYR A 2 -5.39 28.84 -22.29
CA TYR A 2 -5.26 27.61 -21.49
C TYR A 2 -5.94 26.30 -21.96
N ALA A 3 -5.24 25.57 -22.85
CA ALA A 3 -5.28 24.11 -22.88
C ALA A 3 -3.88 23.60 -22.52
N GLY A 4 -3.56 23.64 -21.23
CA GLY A 4 -2.24 23.32 -20.70
C GLY A 4 -2.29 22.20 -19.68
N LYS A 5 -1.82 21.01 -20.08
CA LYS A 5 -1.17 19.99 -19.23
C LYS A 5 -1.96 19.50 -18.00
N LEU A 6 -2.86 18.53 -18.21
CA LEU A 6 -3.34 17.63 -17.14
C LEU A 6 -3.10 16.13 -17.45
N SER A 7 -2.46 15.78 -18.57
CA SER A 7 -2.29 14.38 -19.00
C SER A 7 -1.15 13.62 -18.29
N THR A 8 -0.20 14.32 -17.67
CA THR A 8 1.02 13.70 -17.12
C THR A 8 0.85 12.96 -15.78
N PRO A 9 0.03 13.40 -14.80
CA PRO A 9 -0.06 12.70 -13.51
C PRO A 9 -0.79 11.36 -13.59
N LEU A 10 -1.87 11.26 -14.38
CA LEU A 10 -2.67 10.03 -14.49
C LEU A 10 -1.90 8.92 -15.22
N THR A 11 -1.19 9.28 -16.29
CA THR A 11 -0.35 8.32 -17.04
C THR A 11 0.76 7.76 -16.17
N ILE A 12 1.43 8.58 -15.36
CA ILE A 12 2.49 8.12 -14.44
C ILE A 12 1.93 7.20 -13.34
N VAL A 13 0.73 7.46 -12.84
CA VAL A 13 0.10 6.64 -11.80
C VAL A 13 -0.38 5.30 -12.34
N VAL A 14 -1.00 5.27 -13.53
CA VAL A 14 -1.40 4.04 -14.22
C VAL A 14 -0.17 3.20 -14.57
N SER A 15 0.89 3.82 -15.09
CA SER A 15 2.16 3.11 -15.33
C SER A 15 2.79 2.53 -14.07
N ARG A 16 2.62 3.18 -12.90
CA ARG A 16 3.15 2.68 -11.61
C ARG A 16 2.34 1.52 -11.02
N LEU A 17 1.06 1.37 -11.37
CA LEU A 17 0.20 0.25 -10.92
C LEU A 17 0.25 -0.94 -11.87
N GLU A 18 0.55 -0.75 -13.16
CA GLU A 18 0.74 -1.84 -14.13
C GLU A 18 2.16 -2.41 -14.13
N LEU A 19 3.16 -1.65 -13.66
CA LEU A 19 4.53 -2.15 -13.51
C LEU A 19 4.64 -3.39 -12.61
N PRO A 20 4.01 -3.46 -11.42
CA PRO A 20 4.14 -4.58 -10.50
C PRO A 20 3.61 -5.91 -11.07
N LEU A 21 2.45 -5.89 -11.73
CA LEU A 21 1.84 -7.10 -12.29
C LEU A 21 2.59 -7.58 -13.53
N THR A 22 2.96 -6.66 -14.42
CA THR A 22 3.75 -6.96 -15.62
C THR A 22 5.14 -7.46 -15.24
N LEU A 23 5.76 -6.87 -14.21
CA LEU A 23 7.05 -7.30 -13.70
C LEU A 23 6.98 -8.66 -13.01
N ALA A 24 5.88 -8.99 -12.29
CA ALA A 24 5.70 -10.30 -11.70
C ALA A 24 5.60 -11.42 -12.75
N HIS A 25 4.87 -11.18 -13.86
CA HIS A 25 4.82 -12.12 -14.98
C HIS A 25 6.19 -12.29 -15.65
N ILE A 26 6.90 -11.19 -15.93
CA ILE A 26 8.25 -11.22 -16.49
C ILE A 26 9.22 -11.97 -15.57
N ILE A 27 9.16 -11.75 -14.26
CA ILE A 27 10.00 -12.47 -13.28
C ILE A 27 9.66 -13.96 -13.28
N GLY A 28 8.39 -14.34 -13.36
CA GLY A 28 7.95 -15.74 -13.44
C GLY A 28 8.51 -16.46 -14.66
N ASP A 29 8.40 -15.84 -15.85
CA ASP A 29 8.91 -16.37 -17.11
C ASP A 29 10.43 -16.53 -17.09
N VAL A 30 11.15 -15.52 -16.60
CA VAL A 30 12.62 -15.56 -16.49
C VAL A 30 13.06 -16.61 -15.45
N LYS A 31 12.36 -16.74 -14.33
CA LYS A 31 12.66 -17.77 -13.33
C LYS A 31 12.46 -19.18 -13.90
N GLY A 32 11.42 -19.39 -14.72
CA GLY A 32 11.18 -20.65 -15.44
C GLY A 32 12.28 -21.03 -16.44
N THR A 33 12.93 -20.05 -17.06
CA THR A 33 14.02 -20.29 -18.03
C THR A 33 15.40 -20.48 -17.39
N VAL A 34 15.61 -19.91 -16.20
CA VAL A 34 16.92 -19.87 -15.52
C VAL A 34 17.09 -20.97 -14.46
N LEU A 35 16.08 -21.84 -14.28
CA LEU A 35 16.00 -22.91 -13.26
C LEU A 35 17.24 -23.82 -13.14
N HIS A 36 18.06 -23.95 -14.17
CA HIS A 36 19.25 -24.81 -14.18
C HIS A 36 20.59 -24.09 -13.89
N ASP A 37 20.60 -22.75 -13.84
CA ASP A 37 21.81 -21.96 -13.54
C ASP A 37 21.69 -21.28 -12.16
N SER A 38 22.44 -21.81 -11.19
CA SER A 38 22.42 -21.32 -9.81
C SER A 38 22.92 -19.89 -9.63
N THR A 39 23.80 -19.41 -10.52
CA THR A 39 24.37 -18.06 -10.45
C THR A 39 23.36 -17.03 -10.96
N LEU A 40 22.75 -17.33 -12.11
CA LEU A 40 21.69 -16.49 -12.67
C LEU A 40 20.44 -16.49 -11.77
N MET A 41 20.11 -17.62 -11.15
CA MET A 41 19.03 -17.68 -10.14
C MET A 41 19.30 -16.76 -8.94
N GLY A 42 20.55 -16.73 -8.43
CA GLY A 42 20.93 -15.83 -7.35
C GLY A 42 20.81 -14.34 -7.71
N HIS A 43 21.13 -13.96 -8.95
CA HIS A 43 20.90 -12.60 -9.44
C HIS A 43 19.41 -12.26 -9.56
N LEU A 44 18.57 -13.20 -10.03
CA LEU A 44 17.12 -12.99 -10.08
C LEU A 44 16.48 -12.81 -8.72
N ASP A 45 16.90 -13.60 -7.73
CA ASP A 45 16.43 -13.45 -6.36
C ASP A 45 16.87 -12.10 -5.76
N THR A 46 18.08 -11.65 -6.08
CA THR A 46 18.58 -10.32 -5.67
C THR A 46 17.80 -9.18 -6.31
N ILE A 47 17.53 -9.26 -7.62
CA ILE A 47 16.71 -8.27 -8.34
C ILE A 47 15.30 -8.25 -7.76
N THR A 48 14.69 -9.42 -7.54
CA THR A 48 13.35 -9.53 -6.93
C THR A 48 13.34 -8.90 -5.54
N ALA A 49 14.32 -9.19 -4.69
CA ALA A 49 14.45 -8.60 -3.36
C ALA A 49 14.62 -7.07 -3.42
N TYR A 50 15.44 -6.56 -4.35
CA TYR A 50 15.64 -5.12 -4.56
C TYR A 50 14.37 -4.43 -5.03
N THR A 51 13.65 -5.00 -6.00
CA THR A 51 12.39 -4.44 -6.50
C THR A 51 11.32 -4.46 -5.41
N MET A 52 11.16 -5.56 -4.68
CA MET A 52 10.23 -5.67 -3.55
C MET A 52 10.59 -4.72 -2.40
N SER A 53 11.88 -4.44 -2.21
CA SER A 53 12.37 -3.43 -1.25
C SER A 53 12.17 -2.00 -1.75
N SER A 54 12.30 -1.74 -3.05
CA SER A 54 12.19 -0.41 -3.66
C SER A 54 10.74 0.09 -3.75
N PHE A 55 9.76 -0.79 -3.63
CA PHE A 55 8.34 -0.42 -3.50
C PHE A 55 7.92 -0.05 -2.07
N LYS A 56 8.80 -0.19 -1.09
CA LYS A 56 8.51 0.27 0.28
C LYS A 56 8.40 1.78 0.27
N ASN A 57 7.29 2.31 0.76
CA ASN A 57 7.15 3.73 0.99
C ASN A 57 8.26 4.20 1.94
N PRO A 58 9.20 5.07 1.50
CA PRO A 58 10.30 5.51 2.36
C PRO A 58 9.78 6.27 3.59
N LEU A 59 8.56 6.80 3.53
CA LEU A 59 7.91 7.45 4.67
C LEU A 59 7.45 6.43 5.72
N ALA A 60 7.20 5.16 5.38
CA ALA A 60 6.72 4.17 6.34
C ALA A 60 7.71 3.94 7.50
N ALA A 61 9.01 4.12 7.27
CA ALA A 61 10.04 4.04 8.30
C ALA A 61 9.86 5.07 9.44
N ILE A 62 9.12 6.16 9.20
CA ILE A 62 8.77 7.14 10.25
C ILE A 62 7.89 6.52 11.32
N LEU A 63 7.02 5.57 10.94
CA LEU A 63 6.09 4.91 11.85
C LEU A 63 6.81 3.90 12.75
N ASP A 64 7.85 3.25 12.23
CA ASP A 64 8.70 2.36 13.03
C ASP A 64 9.53 3.14 14.05
N SER A 65 10.03 4.32 13.65
CA SER A 65 10.84 5.18 14.52
C SER A 65 10.02 5.95 15.55
N ASN A 66 8.73 6.19 15.27
CA ASN A 66 7.84 7.02 16.10
C ASN A 66 6.54 6.26 16.43
N LYS A 67 6.69 5.04 16.96
CA LYS A 67 5.55 4.21 17.34
C LYS A 67 4.65 4.92 18.37
N PHE A 68 3.35 4.65 18.30
CA PHE A 68 2.40 5.11 19.31
C PHE A 68 2.67 4.42 20.65
N THR A 69 2.84 5.21 21.70
CA THR A 69 3.10 4.76 23.08
C THR A 69 2.04 5.23 24.06
N GLY A 70 0.90 5.74 23.58
CA GLY A 70 -0.14 6.34 24.43
C GLY A 70 0.11 7.80 24.78
N LEU A 71 1.37 8.19 24.98
CA LEU A 71 1.75 9.54 25.40
C LEU A 71 1.95 10.53 24.23
N ASN A 72 2.17 10.02 23.01
CA ASN A 72 2.58 10.79 21.84
C ASN A 72 1.49 10.86 20.75
N TYR A 73 0.21 10.89 21.13
CA TYR A 73 -0.92 10.77 20.20
C TYR A 73 -0.88 11.77 19.03
N GLN A 74 -0.63 13.05 19.30
CA GLN A 74 -0.64 14.09 18.26
C GLN A 74 0.48 13.92 17.24
N ASP A 75 1.70 13.61 17.71
CA ASP A 75 2.85 13.37 16.82
C ASP A 75 2.67 12.09 16.02
N TRP A 76 2.19 11.02 16.66
CA TRP A 76 1.88 9.76 16.00
C TRP A 76 0.82 9.94 14.92
N LEU A 77 -0.30 10.61 15.24
CA LEU A 77 -1.39 10.86 14.29
C LEU A 77 -0.91 11.68 13.08
N ARG A 78 -0.10 12.72 13.33
CA ARG A 78 0.50 13.52 12.26
C ARG A 78 1.38 12.66 11.33
N ASN A 79 2.23 11.81 11.90
CA ASN A 79 3.11 10.93 11.14
C ASN A 79 2.31 9.87 10.34
N LEU A 80 1.28 9.29 10.96
CA LEU A 80 0.37 8.35 10.31
C LEU A 80 -0.34 9.00 9.12
N ASN A 81 -0.88 10.22 9.30
CA ASN A 81 -1.56 10.95 8.23
C ASN A 81 -0.63 11.25 7.05
N PHE A 82 0.64 11.58 7.29
CA PHE A 82 1.61 11.78 6.20
C PHE A 82 1.82 10.51 5.37
N VAL A 83 2.00 9.36 6.03
CA VAL A 83 2.20 8.08 5.34
C VAL A 83 0.94 7.69 4.56
N LEU A 84 -0.23 7.74 5.19
CA LEU A 84 -1.50 7.40 4.53
C LEU A 84 -1.83 8.34 3.37
N ALA A 85 -1.56 9.63 3.51
CA ALA A 85 -1.75 10.60 2.42
C ALA A 85 -0.82 10.32 1.23
N SER A 86 0.44 9.96 1.49
CA SER A 86 1.40 9.62 0.44
C SER A 86 1.00 8.38 -0.37
N GLU A 87 0.24 7.48 0.25
CA GLU A 87 -0.28 6.27 -0.39
C GLU A 87 -1.74 6.40 -0.84
N LYS A 88 -2.35 7.57 -0.67
CA LYS A 88 -3.76 7.86 -1.00
C LYS A 88 -4.78 7.06 -0.20
N HIS A 89 -4.44 6.55 0.98
CA HIS A 89 -5.32 5.77 1.85
C HIS A 89 -5.94 6.59 3.00
N LEU A 90 -5.64 7.89 3.12
CA LEU A 90 -6.12 8.73 4.23
C LEU A 90 -7.66 8.72 4.36
N TYR A 91 -8.36 8.74 3.24
CA TYR A 91 -9.83 8.72 3.22
C TYR A 91 -10.42 7.47 3.88
N ALA A 92 -9.69 6.35 3.86
CA ALA A 92 -10.16 5.06 4.34
C ALA A 92 -10.12 4.93 5.87
N ILE A 93 -9.37 5.80 6.58
CA ILE A 93 -9.44 5.90 8.05
C ILE A 93 -10.51 6.90 8.51
N GLU A 94 -10.83 7.91 7.69
CA GLU A 94 -11.82 8.93 8.03
C GLU A 94 -13.25 8.42 7.80
N LYS A 95 -13.42 7.56 6.78
CA LYS A 95 -14.70 6.99 6.40
C LYS A 95 -14.54 5.50 6.14
N SER A 96 -15.31 4.70 6.86
CA SER A 96 -15.44 3.28 6.56
C SER A 96 -16.32 3.07 5.33
N PRO A 97 -15.95 2.14 4.44
CA PRO A 97 -16.83 1.69 3.38
C PRO A 97 -18.10 1.05 3.97
N PRO A 98 -19.20 0.96 3.18
CA PRO A 98 -20.34 0.11 3.51
C PRO A 98 -19.88 -1.32 3.85
N LYS A 99 -20.54 -1.99 4.79
CA LYS A 99 -20.20 -3.39 5.14
C LYS A 99 -20.50 -4.37 4.01
N GLU A 100 -21.49 -4.05 3.19
CA GLU A 100 -21.99 -4.90 2.10
C GLU A 100 -22.24 -4.03 0.87
N ALA A 101 -22.16 -4.64 -0.31
CA ALA A 101 -22.50 -3.98 -1.57
C ALA A 101 -24.02 -3.77 -1.67
N PRO A 102 -24.50 -2.60 -2.14
CA PRO A 102 -25.89 -2.41 -2.54
C PRO A 102 -26.31 -3.43 -3.61
N ALA A 103 -27.58 -3.85 -3.58
CA ALA A 103 -28.10 -4.89 -4.49
C ALA A 103 -28.15 -4.43 -5.96
N ASP A 104 -28.26 -3.13 -6.19
CA ASP A 104 -28.39 -2.46 -7.49
C ASP A 104 -27.09 -1.79 -7.95
N ILE A 105 -25.95 -2.10 -7.32
CA ILE A 105 -24.67 -1.49 -7.64
C ILE A 105 -24.24 -1.79 -9.08
N SER A 106 -23.77 -0.76 -9.79
CA SER A 106 -23.19 -0.96 -11.12
C SER A 106 -21.84 -1.70 -11.04
N PRO A 107 -21.39 -2.37 -12.11
CA PRO A 107 -20.08 -3.01 -12.15
C PRO A 107 -18.92 -2.04 -11.84
N GLU A 108 -19.00 -0.79 -12.31
CA GLU A 108 -17.99 0.25 -12.11
C GLU A 108 -17.91 0.72 -10.65
N GLU A 109 -19.08 0.91 -10.02
CA GLU A 109 -19.16 1.24 -8.60
C GLU A 109 -18.69 0.08 -7.73
N LEU A 110 -18.98 -1.16 -8.11
CA LEU A 110 -18.53 -2.34 -7.38
C LEU A 110 -17.00 -2.46 -7.38
N VAL A 111 -16.32 -2.11 -8.47
CA VAL A 111 -14.85 -2.06 -8.52
C VAL A 111 -14.32 -1.01 -7.56
N THR A 112 -14.94 0.17 -7.54
CA THR A 112 -14.55 1.26 -6.63
C THR A 112 -14.77 0.88 -5.16
N LEU A 113 -15.89 0.21 -4.85
CA LEU A 113 -16.19 -0.27 -3.51
C LEU A 113 -15.20 -1.34 -3.04
N LYS A 114 -14.82 -2.28 -3.92
CA LYS A 114 -13.78 -3.27 -3.62
C LYS A 114 -12.43 -2.63 -3.32
N GLN A 115 -12.04 -1.64 -4.13
CA GLN A 115 -10.82 -0.88 -3.87
C GLN A 115 -10.86 -0.18 -2.52
N TRP A 116 -12.01 0.39 -2.14
CA TRP A 116 -12.16 1.04 -0.84
C TRP A 116 -12.07 0.03 0.32
N TRP A 117 -12.65 -1.17 0.21
CA TRP A 117 -12.46 -2.22 1.22
C TRP A 117 -10.98 -2.59 1.37
N ASP A 118 -10.26 -2.78 0.25
CA ASP A 118 -8.83 -3.09 0.28
C ASP A 118 -8.02 -1.96 0.92
N ASP A 119 -8.36 -0.72 0.61
CA ASP A 119 -7.70 0.47 1.15
C ASP A 119 -7.99 0.64 2.65
N GLU A 120 -9.19 0.32 3.13
CA GLU A 120 -9.53 0.29 4.56
C GLU A 120 -8.67 -0.73 5.30
N VAL A 121 -8.54 -1.94 4.76
CA VAL A 121 -7.71 -3.00 5.36
C VAL A 121 -6.25 -2.54 5.46
N LYS A 122 -5.68 -1.99 4.37
CA LYS A 122 -4.31 -1.46 4.38
C LYS A 122 -4.14 -0.34 5.39
N ALA A 123 -5.08 0.60 5.44
CA ALA A 123 -5.04 1.71 6.36
C ALA A 123 -5.07 1.24 7.82
N ARG A 124 -5.92 0.26 8.16
CA ARG A 124 -5.94 -0.39 9.48
C ARG A 124 -4.63 -1.11 9.79
N CYS A 125 -4.00 -1.76 8.80
CA CYS A 125 -2.68 -2.36 8.98
C CYS A 125 -1.61 -1.30 9.34
N TYR A 126 -1.63 -0.12 8.71
CA TYR A 126 -0.74 0.99 9.08
C TYR A 126 -0.97 1.47 10.51
N VAL A 127 -2.24 1.64 10.91
CA VAL A 127 -2.59 2.01 12.29
C VAL A 127 -1.99 1.00 13.26
N MET A 128 -2.23 -0.30 13.07
CA MET A 128 -1.72 -1.34 13.96
C MET A 128 -0.19 -1.43 13.96
N ALA A 129 0.44 -1.44 12.79
CA ALA A 129 1.90 -1.56 12.67
C ALA A 129 2.65 -0.38 13.29
N SER A 130 2.05 0.82 13.25
CA SER A 130 2.59 2.04 13.85
C SER A 130 2.44 2.12 15.36
N MET A 131 1.82 1.13 16.01
CA MET A 131 1.71 1.06 17.46
C MET A 131 2.87 0.30 18.10
N SER A 132 3.18 0.61 19.36
CA SER A 132 4.04 -0.24 20.19
C SER A 132 3.37 -1.59 20.46
N ASN A 133 4.16 -2.62 20.75
CA ASN A 133 3.62 -3.94 21.09
C ASN A 133 2.71 -3.92 22.32
N GLU A 134 2.95 -2.99 23.25
CA GLU A 134 2.07 -2.78 24.41
C GLU A 134 0.71 -2.23 23.98
N MET A 135 0.71 -1.16 23.18
CA MET A 135 -0.52 -0.54 22.68
C MET A 135 -1.32 -1.50 21.79
N GLN A 136 -0.65 -2.29 20.96
CA GLN A 136 -1.31 -3.35 20.19
C GLN A 136 -2.04 -4.32 21.11
N ARG A 137 -1.41 -4.87 22.14
CA ARG A 137 -2.08 -5.82 23.05
C ARG A 137 -3.29 -5.22 23.77
N LEU A 138 -3.26 -3.92 24.06
CA LEU A 138 -4.38 -3.22 24.69
C LEU A 138 -5.55 -2.98 23.71
N LEU A 139 -5.27 -2.78 22.42
CA LEU A 139 -6.25 -2.40 21.40
C LEU A 139 -6.69 -3.56 20.48
N VAL A 140 -5.95 -4.67 20.45
CA VAL A 140 -6.29 -5.91 19.69
C VAL A 140 -7.70 -6.46 19.97
N PRO A 141 -8.34 -6.29 21.14
CA PRO A 141 -9.72 -6.72 21.33
C PRO A 141 -10.76 -5.95 20.49
N VAL A 142 -10.38 -4.83 19.85
CA VAL A 142 -11.29 -3.84 19.24
C VAL A 142 -11.20 -3.81 17.71
N PHE A 143 -10.28 -4.55 17.11
CA PHE A 143 -10.07 -4.65 15.66
C PHE A 143 -10.42 -6.05 15.13
#